data_AF-A0A4V0XGP5-F1
#
_entry.id   AF-A0A4V0XGP5-F1
#
_cell.length_a   1.000
_cell.length_b   1.000
_cell.length_c   1.000
_cell.angle_alpha   90.00
_cell.angle_beta   90.00
_cell.angle_gamma   90.00
#
_symmetry.space_group_name_H-M   'P 1'
#
loop_
_entity.id
_entity.type
_entity.pdbx_description
1 polymer ?
#
loop_
_entity_poly.entity_id
_entity_poly.type
_entity_poly.pdbx_seq_one_letter_code
_entity_poly.pdbx_strand_id
1 'polypeptide(L)'
;MQTTLFYIHDPMCSWCYAFEKRLSALRQELPESIQVTNLVGGLAPDTTEAMSESLQQKIQQIWYRIEQTVSGVKFNHDFWTTNTPMRSTYPACRAVLAAKKQSNDAELLMIKAIQTAYYQQAKNPSLIATLVECASEIGLDVIQFENDILSEQIQTQLLNEIEMARNMGVNSYPSLRLLHNEKLSFVTVDYLNHKIMLDEITQHLSQ
;
A
#
# COMPACT_ATOMS: atom_id res chain seq x y z
N MET A 1 -17.58 -21.85 -4.26
CA MET A 1 -17.25 -21.04 -3.07
C MET A 1 -16.26 -19.98 -3.51
N GLN A 2 -16.44 -18.73 -3.10
CA GLN A 2 -15.59 -17.61 -3.53
C GLN A 2 -14.28 -17.63 -2.74
N THR A 3 -13.16 -17.64 -3.46
CA THR A 3 -11.83 -17.58 -2.86
C THR A 3 -11.30 -16.16 -3.00
N THR A 4 -10.77 -15.59 -1.92
CA THR A 4 -10.25 -14.22 -1.92
C THR A 4 -8.81 -14.20 -1.42
N LEU A 5 -7.91 -13.65 -2.21
CA LEU A 5 -6.57 -13.27 -1.77
C LEU A 5 -6.60 -11.79 -1.35
N PHE A 6 -6.47 -11.53 -0.07
CA PHE A 6 -6.31 -10.19 0.47
C PHE A 6 -4.85 -9.75 0.35
N TYR A 7 -4.63 -8.58 -0.25
CA TYR A 7 -3.36 -7.86 -0.21
C TYR A 7 -3.50 -6.67 0.73
N ILE A 8 -2.86 -6.77 1.90
CA ILE A 8 -2.87 -5.74 2.93
C ILE A 8 -1.59 -4.91 2.81
N HIS A 9 -1.74 -3.60 2.62
CA HIS A 9 -0.62 -2.72 2.30
C HIS A 9 -0.77 -1.31 2.88
N ASP A 10 0.27 -0.51 2.75
CA ASP A 10 0.22 0.92 3.00
C ASP A 10 0.95 1.65 1.86
N PRO A 11 0.40 2.74 1.27
CA PRO A 11 1.04 3.44 0.15
C PRO A 11 2.43 3.99 0.46
N MET A 12 2.73 4.26 1.73
CA MET A 12 4.02 4.77 2.22
C MET A 12 4.93 3.69 2.81
N CYS A 13 4.57 2.41 2.70
CA CYS A 13 5.44 1.30 3.07
C CYS A 13 6.44 0.99 1.96
N SER A 14 7.74 1.17 2.24
CA SER A 14 8.81 0.97 1.25
C SER A 14 8.92 -0.49 0.78
N TRP A 15 8.62 -1.45 1.64
CA TRP A 15 8.54 -2.86 1.23
C TRP A 15 7.30 -3.13 0.36
N CYS A 16 6.18 -2.43 0.55
CA CYS A 16 5.04 -2.55 -0.36
C CYS A 16 5.40 -2.04 -1.76
N TYR A 17 6.15 -0.93 -1.84
CA TYR A 17 6.68 -0.42 -3.09
C TYR A 17 7.63 -1.41 -3.77
N ALA A 18 8.58 -1.98 -3.02
CA ALA A 18 9.50 -2.99 -3.54
C ALA A 18 8.79 -4.27 -4.03
N PHE A 19 7.61 -4.55 -3.48
CA PHE A 19 6.83 -5.74 -3.80
C PHE A 19 6.01 -5.64 -5.09
N GLU A 20 5.77 -4.42 -5.62
CA GLU A 20 4.83 -4.17 -6.72
C GLU A 20 5.05 -5.10 -7.92
N LYS A 21 6.31 -5.28 -8.34
CA LYS A 21 6.66 -6.14 -9.47
C LYS A 21 6.27 -7.60 -9.23
N ARG A 22 6.48 -8.12 -8.02
CA ARG A 22 6.14 -9.51 -7.67
C ARG A 22 4.67 -9.71 -7.43
N LEU A 23 4.00 -8.73 -6.83
CA LEU A 23 2.56 -8.72 -6.70
C LEU A 23 1.88 -8.72 -8.08
N SER A 24 2.35 -7.90 -9.02
CA SER A 24 1.81 -7.86 -10.39
C SER A 24 2.00 -9.20 -11.09
N ALA A 25 3.19 -9.81 -10.99
CA ALA A 25 3.44 -11.11 -11.58
C ALA A 25 2.59 -12.22 -10.94
N LEU A 26 2.40 -12.18 -9.62
CA LEU A 26 1.48 -13.08 -8.92
C LEU A 26 0.06 -12.91 -9.46
N ARG A 27 -0.48 -11.69 -9.51
CA ARG A 27 -1.84 -11.39 -10.00
C ARG A 27 -2.11 -11.90 -11.42
N GLN A 28 -1.11 -11.81 -12.30
CA GLN A 28 -1.23 -12.28 -13.68
C GLN A 28 -1.32 -13.80 -13.80
N GLU A 29 -0.81 -14.54 -12.82
CA GLU A 29 -0.78 -16.00 -12.83
C GLU A 29 -1.79 -16.65 -11.86
N LEU A 30 -2.50 -15.85 -11.06
CA LEU A 30 -3.56 -16.38 -10.21
C LEU A 30 -4.71 -16.95 -11.05
N PRO A 31 -5.30 -18.08 -10.65
CA PRO A 31 -6.55 -18.55 -11.26
C PRO A 31 -7.63 -17.48 -11.23
N GLU A 32 -8.39 -17.35 -12.32
CA GLU A 32 -9.49 -16.38 -12.45
C GLU A 32 -10.58 -16.54 -11.36
N SER A 33 -10.66 -17.72 -10.74
CA SER A 33 -11.57 -18.01 -9.63
C SER A 33 -11.17 -17.36 -8.31
N ILE A 34 -9.96 -16.79 -8.20
CA ILE A 34 -9.46 -16.11 -7.01
C ILE A 34 -9.65 -14.61 -7.20
N GLN A 35 -10.52 -14.02 -6.39
CA GLN A 35 -10.64 -12.57 -6.32
C GLN A 35 -9.46 -12.00 -5.54
N VAL A 36 -8.86 -10.91 -6.04
CA VAL A 36 -7.85 -10.15 -5.29
C VAL A 36 -8.51 -8.92 -4.68
N THR A 37 -8.39 -8.75 -3.37
CA THR A 37 -8.94 -7.60 -2.64
C THR A 37 -7.81 -6.85 -1.94
N ASN A 38 -7.69 -5.56 -2.24
CA ASN A 38 -6.76 -4.68 -1.54
C ASN A 38 -7.39 -4.16 -0.25
N LEU A 39 -6.60 -4.10 0.83
CA LEU A 39 -6.95 -3.43 2.07
C LEU A 39 -5.81 -2.49 2.48
N VAL A 40 -6.14 -1.25 2.82
CA VAL A 40 -5.16 -0.37 3.48
C VAL A 40 -5.01 -0.76 4.94
N GLY A 41 -3.77 -0.94 5.38
CA GLY A 41 -3.43 -1.38 6.74
C GLY A 41 -3.16 -0.25 7.72
N GLY A 42 -2.89 0.98 7.25
CA GLY A 42 -2.62 2.13 8.11
C GLY A 42 -1.37 1.95 8.97
N LEU A 43 -0.20 2.18 8.37
CA LEU A 43 1.10 2.01 9.01
C LEU A 43 1.39 3.02 10.13
N ALA A 44 0.88 4.25 10.05
CA ALA A 44 0.97 5.23 11.13
C ALA A 44 -0.20 6.22 11.11
N PRO A 45 -0.74 6.59 12.29
CA PRO A 45 -1.90 7.49 12.41
C PRO A 45 -1.61 8.92 11.94
N ASP A 46 -2.65 9.74 11.96
CA ASP A 46 -2.54 11.18 11.72
C ASP A 46 -1.64 11.83 12.77
N THR A 47 -0.70 12.65 12.31
CA THR A 47 0.12 13.53 13.15
C THR A 47 0.61 14.68 12.29
N THR A 48 0.91 15.83 12.89
CA THR A 48 1.61 16.97 12.27
C THR A 48 3.05 17.07 12.74
N GLU A 49 3.49 16.17 13.62
CA GLU A 49 4.83 16.19 14.19
C GLU A 49 5.87 15.73 13.17
N ALA A 50 7.00 16.45 13.15
CA ALA A 50 8.16 16.04 12.39
C ALA A 50 8.69 14.70 12.92
N MET A 51 9.08 13.83 12.01
CA MET A 51 9.69 12.55 12.32
C MET A 51 11.02 12.75 13.06
N SER A 52 11.24 12.05 14.17
CA SER A 52 12.52 12.12 14.89
C SER A 52 13.68 11.68 13.99
N GLU A 53 14.85 12.29 14.17
CA GLU A 53 16.07 11.95 13.40
C GLU A 53 16.39 10.45 13.46
N SER A 54 16.23 9.83 14.64
CA SER A 54 16.47 8.40 14.84
C SER A 54 15.55 7.51 13.98
N LEU A 55 14.29 7.94 13.77
CA LEU A 55 13.35 7.21 12.94
C LEU A 55 13.62 7.47 11.45
N GLN A 56 13.98 8.70 11.08
CA GLN A 56 14.40 9.02 9.70
C GLN A 56 15.60 8.15 9.29
N GLN A 57 16.65 8.08 10.12
CA GLN A 57 17.83 7.24 9.87
C GLN A 57 17.47 5.76 9.70
N LYS A 58 16.57 5.23 10.55
CA LYS A 58 16.10 3.84 10.44
C LYS A 58 15.39 3.59 9.11
N ILE A 59 14.52 4.49 8.67
CA ILE A 59 13.78 4.31 7.40
C ILE A 59 14.71 4.48 6.20
N GLN A 60 15.66 5.43 6.24
CA GLN A 60 16.71 5.55 5.23
C GLN A 60 17.51 4.24 5.06
N GLN A 61 17.93 3.62 6.17
CA GLN A 61 18.62 2.33 6.13
C GLN A 61 17.75 1.22 5.53
N ILE A 62 16.44 1.23 5.78
CA ILE A 62 15.50 0.30 5.15
C ILE A 62 15.47 0.51 3.63
N TRP A 63 15.45 1.75 3.14
CA TRP A 63 15.47 2.04 1.70
C TRP A 63 16.74 1.49 1.05
N TYR A 64 17.92 1.78 1.62
CA TYR A 64 19.18 1.23 1.13
C TYR A 64 19.20 -0.30 1.12
N ARG A 65 18.67 -0.94 2.19
CA ARG A 65 18.57 -2.40 2.26
C ARG A 65 17.67 -2.94 1.14
N ILE A 66 16.56 -2.28 0.84
CA ILE A 66 15.67 -2.68 -0.26
C ILE A 66 16.41 -2.58 -1.60
N GLU A 67 17.12 -1.48 -1.88
CA GLU A 67 17.87 -1.32 -3.14
C GLU A 67 18.95 -2.39 -3.33
N GLN A 68 19.53 -2.88 -2.24
CA GLN A 68 20.52 -3.97 -2.26
C GLN A 68 19.90 -5.35 -2.46
N THR A 69 18.68 -5.55 -1.96
CA THR A 69 18.05 -6.88 -1.90
C THR A 69 17.05 -7.14 -3.03
N VAL A 70 16.38 -6.10 -3.54
CA VAL A 70 15.35 -6.21 -4.56
C VAL A 70 15.81 -5.50 -5.84
N SER A 71 16.27 -6.29 -6.81
CA SER A 71 16.85 -5.76 -8.05
C SER A 71 15.87 -4.90 -8.83
N GLY A 72 16.32 -3.69 -9.20
CA GLY A 72 15.55 -2.73 -9.98
C GLY A 72 14.75 -1.72 -9.14
N VAL A 73 14.66 -1.92 -7.82
CA VAL A 73 14.09 -0.89 -6.92
C VAL A 73 15.14 0.19 -6.68
N LYS A 74 14.72 1.44 -6.80
CA LYS A 74 15.54 2.63 -6.54
C LYS A 74 14.73 3.64 -5.75
N PHE A 75 15.40 4.42 -4.92
CA PHE A 75 14.79 5.53 -4.20
C PHE A 75 15.53 6.84 -4.50
N ASN A 76 14.76 7.92 -4.59
CA ASN A 76 15.29 9.26 -4.56
C ASN A 76 15.51 9.68 -3.09
N HIS A 77 16.76 9.65 -2.66
CA HIS A 77 17.15 9.99 -1.29
C HIS A 77 17.12 11.49 -1.00
N ASP A 78 16.90 12.36 -2.01
CA ASP A 78 16.71 13.80 -1.79
C ASP A 78 15.49 14.09 -0.93
N PHE A 79 14.53 13.15 -0.83
CA PHE A 79 13.39 13.26 0.07
C PHE A 79 13.82 13.66 1.50
N TRP A 80 14.89 13.06 2.00
CA TRP A 80 15.35 13.25 3.38
C TRP A 80 15.97 14.62 3.64
N THR A 81 16.46 15.31 2.61
CA THR A 81 17.12 16.62 2.73
C THR A 81 16.25 17.77 2.27
N THR A 82 15.25 17.50 1.43
CA THR A 82 14.36 18.50 0.82
C THR A 82 12.98 18.58 1.44
N ASN A 83 12.64 17.67 2.37
CA ASN A 83 11.35 17.65 3.05
C ASN A 83 11.51 17.70 4.58
N THR A 84 10.37 17.94 5.25
CA THR A 84 10.20 17.61 6.67
C THR A 84 9.38 16.32 6.75
N PRO A 85 10.01 15.14 6.92
CA PRO A 85 9.29 13.88 6.96
C PRO A 85 8.36 13.81 8.16
N MET A 86 7.19 13.20 7.99
CA MET A 86 6.23 12.96 9.05
C MET A 86 5.94 11.47 9.13
N ARG A 87 5.74 10.94 10.34
CA ARG A 87 5.29 9.55 10.50
C ARG A 87 3.77 9.47 10.47
N SER A 88 3.18 9.88 9.36
CA SER A 88 1.73 9.88 9.16
C SER A 88 1.36 9.28 7.80
N THR A 89 0.69 8.12 7.79
CA THR A 89 0.35 7.40 6.56
C THR A 89 -1.15 7.27 6.31
N TYR A 90 -1.98 7.52 7.32
CA TYR A 90 -3.44 7.56 7.18
C TYR A 90 -3.92 8.53 6.08
N PRO A 91 -3.33 9.73 5.88
CA PRO A 91 -3.72 10.59 4.76
C PRO A 91 -3.56 9.91 3.41
N ALA A 92 -2.43 9.23 3.17
CA ALA A 92 -2.18 8.48 1.94
C ALA A 92 -3.14 7.29 1.78
N CYS A 93 -3.50 6.61 2.88
CA CYS A 93 -4.52 5.57 2.84
C CYS A 93 -5.89 6.14 2.46
N ARG A 94 -6.32 7.26 3.07
CA ARG A 94 -7.56 7.95 2.70
C ARG A 94 -7.57 8.39 1.23
N ALA A 95 -6.44 8.86 0.69
CA ALA A 95 -6.32 9.21 -0.73
C ALA A 95 -6.62 8.02 -1.64
N VAL A 96 -6.10 6.82 -1.33
CA VAL A 96 -6.40 5.60 -2.10
C VAL A 96 -7.89 5.26 -2.06
N LEU A 97 -8.52 5.36 -0.88
CA LEU A 97 -9.95 5.08 -0.73
C LEU A 97 -10.83 6.13 -1.43
N ALA A 98 -10.47 7.41 -1.33
CA ALA A 98 -11.15 8.50 -2.03
C ALA A 98 -11.05 8.36 -3.55
N ALA A 99 -9.87 7.97 -4.07
CA ALA A 99 -9.68 7.68 -5.49
C ALA A 99 -10.58 6.52 -5.94
N LYS A 100 -10.61 5.43 -5.17
CA LYS A 100 -11.44 4.24 -5.44
C LYS A 100 -12.94 4.55 -5.53
N LYS A 101 -13.44 5.58 -4.83
CA LYS A 101 -14.83 6.02 -4.96
C LYS A 101 -15.18 6.56 -6.35
N GLN A 102 -14.20 7.08 -7.09
CA GLN A 102 -14.44 7.61 -8.44
C GLN A 102 -14.42 6.49 -9.51
N SER A 103 -13.54 5.50 -9.37
CA SER A 103 -13.57 4.27 -10.17
C SER A 103 -12.72 3.16 -9.53
N ASN A 104 -13.01 1.90 -9.87
CA ASN A 104 -12.23 0.77 -9.36
C ASN A 104 -10.75 0.82 -9.80
N ASP A 105 -10.47 1.30 -11.01
CA ASP A 105 -9.11 1.40 -11.55
C ASP A 105 -8.28 2.51 -10.88
N ALA A 106 -8.95 3.54 -10.34
CA ALA A 106 -8.30 4.67 -9.67
C ALA A 106 -7.56 4.28 -8.39
N GLU A 107 -7.93 3.17 -7.73
CA GLU A 107 -7.23 2.66 -6.54
C GLU A 107 -5.75 2.39 -6.86
N LEU A 108 -5.49 1.60 -7.92
CA LEU A 108 -4.14 1.23 -8.31
C LEU A 108 -3.35 2.43 -8.87
N LEU A 109 -4.01 3.30 -9.64
CA LEU A 109 -3.40 4.51 -10.16
C LEU A 109 -2.96 5.45 -9.04
N MET A 110 -3.79 5.64 -8.01
CA MET A 110 -3.47 6.47 -6.86
C MET A 110 -2.32 5.89 -6.03
N ILE A 111 -2.30 4.58 -5.80
CA ILE A 111 -1.16 3.92 -5.13
C ILE A 111 0.16 4.22 -5.88
N LYS A 112 0.15 4.05 -7.21
CA LYS A 112 1.33 4.30 -8.05
C LYS A 112 1.75 5.77 -8.06
N ALA A 113 0.79 6.70 -8.09
CA ALA A 113 1.06 8.13 -8.04
C ALA A 113 1.70 8.53 -6.71
N ILE A 114 1.14 8.09 -5.58
CA ILE A 114 1.69 8.35 -4.24
C ILE A 114 3.10 7.77 -4.09
N GLN A 115 3.31 6.53 -4.54
CA GLN A 115 4.62 5.88 -4.48
C GLN A 115 5.64 6.59 -5.38
N THR A 116 5.24 7.04 -6.57
CA THR A 116 6.10 7.84 -7.45
C THR A 116 6.46 9.18 -6.82
N ALA A 117 5.47 9.90 -6.29
CA ALA A 117 5.65 11.17 -5.60
C ALA A 117 6.65 11.03 -4.43
N TYR A 118 6.47 9.99 -3.61
CA TYR A 118 7.31 9.76 -2.44
C TYR A 118 8.71 9.27 -2.80
N TYR A 119 8.79 8.16 -3.53
CA TYR A 119 10.05 7.42 -3.72
C TYR A 119 10.87 7.86 -4.91
N GLN A 120 10.29 8.57 -5.89
CA GLN A 120 11.00 9.01 -7.10
C GLN A 120 11.11 10.54 -7.20
N GLN A 121 10.08 11.27 -6.78
CA GLN A 121 10.03 12.72 -6.94
C GLN A 121 10.39 13.50 -5.66
N ALA A 122 10.72 12.81 -4.57
CA ALA A 122 11.03 13.44 -3.28
C ALA A 122 9.93 14.40 -2.79
N LYS A 123 8.65 14.07 -3.00
CA LYS A 123 7.51 14.78 -2.43
C LYS A 123 7.06 14.13 -1.11
N ASN A 124 6.36 14.87 -0.25
CA ASN A 124 5.86 14.37 1.02
C ASN A 124 4.39 13.90 0.93
N PRO A 125 4.11 12.59 0.89
CA PRO A 125 2.75 12.05 0.79
C PRO A 125 1.94 12.12 2.09
N SER A 126 2.52 12.59 3.21
CA SER A 126 1.75 12.89 4.43
C SER A 126 0.94 14.19 4.29
N LEU A 127 1.21 15.01 3.27
CA LEU A 127 0.54 16.28 3.04
C LEU A 127 -0.63 16.10 2.07
N ILE A 128 -1.80 16.64 2.42
CA ILE A 128 -3.00 16.62 1.55
C ILE A 128 -2.71 17.25 0.18
N ALA A 129 -1.95 18.35 0.14
CA ALA A 129 -1.58 19.01 -1.12
C ALA A 129 -0.88 18.05 -2.10
N THR A 130 0.10 17.26 -1.64
CA THR A 130 0.77 16.25 -2.46
C THR A 130 -0.22 15.19 -2.97
N LEU A 131 -1.19 14.80 -2.14
CA LEU A 131 -2.18 13.78 -2.50
C LEU A 131 -3.19 14.31 -3.54
N VAL A 132 -3.56 15.59 -3.44
CA VAL A 132 -4.39 16.29 -4.43
C VAL A 132 -3.64 16.45 -5.76
N GLU A 133 -2.34 16.76 -5.73
CA GLU A 133 -1.50 16.74 -6.94
C GLU A 133 -1.51 15.36 -7.60
N CYS A 134 -1.36 14.28 -6.81
CA CYS A 134 -1.43 12.90 -7.32
C CYS A 134 -2.79 12.60 -7.96
N ALA A 135 -3.90 13.05 -7.36
CA ALA A 135 -5.25 12.88 -7.91
C ALA A 135 -5.42 13.59 -9.25
N SER A 136 -4.89 14.82 -9.35
CA SER A 136 -4.89 15.61 -10.58
C SER A 136 -4.07 14.95 -11.68
N GLU A 137 -2.86 14.46 -11.37
CA GLU A 137 -1.95 13.81 -12.32
C GLU A 137 -2.56 12.54 -12.95
N ILE A 138 -3.39 11.80 -12.20
CA ILE A 138 -4.07 10.59 -12.71
C ILE A 138 -5.46 10.88 -13.30
N GLY A 139 -5.86 12.15 -13.40
CA GLY A 139 -7.08 12.59 -14.08
C GLY A 139 -8.38 12.41 -13.29
N LEU A 140 -8.33 12.41 -11.95
CA LEU A 140 -9.53 12.40 -11.11
C LEU A 140 -10.26 13.75 -11.13
N ASP A 141 -11.55 13.72 -10.74
CA ASP A 141 -12.25 14.93 -10.34
C ASP A 141 -11.63 15.43 -9.02
N VAL A 142 -10.82 16.48 -9.14
CA VAL A 142 -10.08 17.06 -8.01
C VAL A 142 -11.01 17.64 -6.96
N ILE A 143 -12.11 18.29 -7.35
CA ILE A 143 -13.06 18.90 -6.41
C ILE A 143 -13.76 17.81 -5.61
N GLN A 144 -14.20 16.74 -6.28
CA GLN A 144 -14.77 15.59 -5.59
C GLN A 144 -13.73 14.96 -4.66
N PHE A 145 -12.49 14.76 -5.14
CA PHE A 145 -11.42 14.15 -4.36
C PHE A 145 -11.09 14.93 -3.08
N GLU A 146 -10.96 16.26 -3.16
CA GLU A 146 -10.69 17.14 -2.01
C GLU A 146 -11.77 17.04 -0.93
N ASN A 147 -13.04 16.90 -1.35
CA ASN A 147 -14.14 16.68 -0.41
C ASN A 147 -14.11 15.26 0.18
N ASP A 148 -13.87 14.24 -0.65
CA ASP A 148 -13.90 12.84 -0.23
C ASP A 148 -12.74 12.51 0.73
N ILE A 149 -11.51 12.96 0.46
CA ILE A 149 -10.33 12.64 1.27
C ILE A 149 -10.43 13.15 2.73
N LEU A 150 -11.22 14.20 2.96
CA LEU A 150 -11.48 14.79 4.29
C LEU A 150 -12.82 14.33 4.91
N SER A 151 -13.59 13.50 4.20
CA SER A 151 -14.92 13.10 4.64
C SER A 151 -14.90 12.09 5.80
N GLU A 152 -15.91 12.15 6.67
CA GLU A 152 -16.12 11.14 7.70
C GLU A 152 -16.34 9.75 7.10
N GLN A 153 -16.97 9.66 5.93
CA GLN A 153 -17.19 8.39 5.24
C GLN A 153 -15.88 7.68 4.91
N ILE A 154 -14.91 8.39 4.31
CA ILE A 154 -13.59 7.83 3.99
C ILE A 154 -12.81 7.52 5.27
N GLN A 155 -12.94 8.35 6.31
CA GLN A 155 -12.32 8.06 7.60
C GLN A 155 -12.87 6.76 8.23
N THR A 156 -14.19 6.57 8.24
CA THR A 156 -14.81 5.33 8.74
C THR A 156 -14.38 4.13 7.91
N GLN A 157 -14.34 4.26 6.57
CA GLN A 157 -13.87 3.19 5.70
C GLN A 157 -12.41 2.80 6.00
N LEU A 158 -11.52 3.77 6.19
CA LEU A 158 -10.14 3.52 6.59
C LEU A 158 -10.07 2.73 7.89
N LEU A 159 -10.78 3.15 8.93
CA LEU A 159 -10.76 2.47 10.22
C LEU A 159 -11.28 1.03 10.12
N ASN A 160 -12.33 0.80 9.30
CA ASN A 160 -12.86 -0.53 9.05
C ASN A 160 -11.86 -1.45 8.32
N GLU A 161 -11.13 -0.94 7.31
CA GLU A 161 -10.11 -1.74 6.61
C GLU A 161 -8.92 -2.07 7.52
N ILE A 162 -8.51 -1.13 8.37
CA ILE A 162 -7.46 -1.36 9.39
C ILE A 162 -7.91 -2.42 10.40
N GLU A 163 -9.15 -2.34 10.89
CA GLU A 163 -9.71 -3.33 11.82
C GLU A 163 -9.81 -4.70 11.16
N MET A 164 -10.26 -4.77 9.91
CA MET A 164 -10.31 -6.01 9.13
C MET A 164 -8.91 -6.64 8.99
N ALA A 165 -7.89 -5.85 8.64
CA ALA A 165 -6.52 -6.31 8.57
C ALA A 165 -6.01 -6.87 9.91
N ARG A 166 -6.31 -6.19 11.02
CA ARG A 166 -5.96 -6.65 12.38
C ARG A 166 -6.68 -7.93 12.76
N ASN A 167 -7.96 -8.07 12.42
CA ASN A 167 -8.75 -9.29 12.64
C ASN A 167 -8.20 -10.47 11.81
N MET A 168 -7.53 -10.20 10.70
CA MET A 168 -6.76 -11.19 9.92
C MET A 168 -5.34 -11.46 10.47
N GLY A 169 -5.00 -10.91 11.64
CA GLY A 169 -3.70 -11.06 12.29
C GLY A 169 -2.57 -10.35 11.55
N VAL A 170 -2.85 -9.26 10.83
CA VAL A 170 -1.83 -8.48 10.10
C VAL A 170 -1.37 -7.30 10.95
N ASN A 171 -0.08 -7.28 11.28
CA ASN A 171 0.60 -6.19 12.00
C ASN A 171 1.82 -5.64 11.23
N SER A 172 2.05 -6.11 10.01
CA SER A 172 3.18 -5.70 9.16
C SER A 172 2.77 -5.72 7.68
N TYR A 173 3.39 -4.85 6.89
CA TYR A 173 3.07 -4.65 5.48
C TYR A 173 4.31 -4.82 4.59
N PRO A 174 4.17 -5.39 3.39
CA PRO A 174 2.97 -6.01 2.83
C PRO A 174 2.62 -7.34 3.52
N SER A 175 1.36 -7.73 3.46
CA SER A 175 0.88 -9.05 3.88
C SER A 175 -0.11 -9.62 2.87
N LEU A 176 -0.07 -10.95 2.70
CA LEU A 176 -1.05 -11.70 1.93
C LEU A 176 -1.85 -12.64 2.86
N ARG A 177 -3.16 -12.71 2.65
CA ARG A 177 -4.05 -13.65 3.35
C ARG A 177 -4.99 -14.30 2.34
N LEU A 178 -5.08 -15.62 2.33
CA LEU A 178 -6.00 -16.35 1.47
C LEU A 178 -7.20 -16.79 2.30
N LEU A 179 -8.40 -16.37 1.91
CA LEU A 179 -9.66 -16.88 2.44
C LEU A 179 -10.21 -17.91 1.45
N HIS A 180 -10.24 -19.18 1.85
CA HIS A 180 -10.78 -20.28 1.07
C HIS A 180 -11.64 -21.17 1.98
N ASN A 181 -12.89 -21.43 1.60
CA ASN A 181 -13.83 -22.25 2.38
C ASN A 181 -13.89 -21.85 3.87
N GLU A 182 -14.05 -20.55 4.14
CA GLU A 182 -14.09 -19.95 5.49
C GLU A 182 -12.78 -20.06 6.31
N LYS A 183 -11.75 -20.71 5.75
CA LYS A 183 -10.42 -20.80 6.35
C LYS A 183 -9.53 -19.66 5.86
N LEU A 184 -8.98 -18.91 6.82
CA LEU A 184 -7.99 -17.88 6.56
C LEU A 184 -6.58 -18.45 6.71
N SER A 185 -5.80 -18.44 5.62
CA SER A 185 -4.41 -18.88 5.57
C SER A 185 -3.45 -17.71 5.36
N PHE A 186 -2.26 -17.80 5.97
CA PHE A 186 -1.13 -16.93 5.66
C PHE A 186 -0.50 -17.34 4.32
N VAL A 187 -0.01 -16.36 3.57
CA VAL A 187 0.85 -16.59 2.39
C VAL A 187 2.12 -15.77 2.56
N THR A 188 3.27 -16.44 2.49
CA THR A 188 4.58 -15.84 2.75
C THR A 188 4.98 -14.93 1.59
N VAL A 189 5.19 -13.65 1.87
CA VAL A 189 5.64 -12.70 0.84
C VAL A 189 7.08 -13.00 0.43
N ASP A 190 7.30 -13.22 -0.87
CA ASP A 190 8.62 -13.33 -1.48
C ASP A 190 8.85 -12.18 -2.48
N TYR A 191 9.92 -11.40 -2.25
CA TYR A 191 10.25 -10.21 -3.05
C TYR A 191 11.04 -10.52 -4.33
N LEU A 192 11.48 -11.77 -4.52
CA LEU A 192 12.36 -12.18 -5.62
C LEU A 192 11.66 -13.12 -6.59
N ASN A 193 10.81 -14.01 -6.09
CA ASN A 193 10.18 -15.08 -6.85
C ASN A 193 8.70 -15.26 -6.47
N HIS A 194 7.80 -14.77 -7.34
CA HIS A 194 6.36 -14.87 -7.11
C HIS A 194 5.81 -16.30 -7.19
N LYS A 195 6.55 -17.25 -7.79
CA LYS A 195 6.14 -18.64 -7.86
C LYS A 195 6.03 -19.31 -6.49
N ILE A 196 6.88 -18.91 -5.54
CA ILE A 196 6.81 -19.42 -4.15
C ILE A 196 5.45 -19.09 -3.53
N MET A 197 4.96 -17.86 -3.74
CA MET A 197 3.63 -17.45 -3.27
C MET A 197 2.51 -18.19 -4.00
N LEU A 198 2.64 -18.39 -5.32
CA LEU A 198 1.66 -19.11 -6.12
C LEU A 198 1.54 -20.58 -5.71
N ASP A 199 2.67 -21.24 -5.44
CA ASP A 199 2.73 -22.62 -4.98
C ASP A 199 2.07 -22.76 -3.60
N GLU A 200 2.36 -21.85 -2.67
CA GLU A 200 1.73 -21.82 -1.34
C GLU A 200 0.21 -21.60 -1.44
N ILE A 201 -0.24 -20.68 -2.30
CA ILE A 201 -1.67 -20.47 -2.57
C ILE A 201 -2.31 -21.76 -3.09
N THR A 202 -1.69 -22.41 -4.08
CA THR A 202 -2.21 -23.65 -4.68
C THR A 202 -2.32 -24.79 -3.66
N GLN A 203 -1.36 -24.88 -2.74
CA GLN A 203 -1.39 -25.85 -1.64
C GLN A 203 -2.56 -25.59 -0.69
N HIS A 204 -2.89 -24.33 -0.39
CA HIS A 204 -4.04 -24.00 0.46
C HIS A 204 -5.38 -24.27 -0.22
N LEU A 205 -5.49 -24.15 -1.55
CA LEU A 205 -6.70 -24.48 -2.31
C LEU A 205 -7.00 -25.98 -2.37
N SER A 206 -5.99 -26.81 -2.11
CA SER A 206 -6.11 -28.27 -2.15
C SER A 206 -6.55 -28.87 -0.81
N GLN A 207 -6.75 -28.04 0.22
CA GLN A 207 -7.14 -28.42 1.59
C GLN A 207 -8.60 -28.07 1.88
#